data_AF-A0A2N3FTU8-F1
#
_entry.id   AF-A0A2N3FTU8-F1
#
_cell.length_a   1.000
_cell.length_b   1.000
_cell.length_c   1.000
_cell.angle_alpha   90.00
_cell.angle_beta   90.00
_cell.angle_gamma   90.00
#
_symmetry.space_group_name_H-M   'P 1'
#
loop_
_entity.id
_entity.type
_entity.pdbx_description
1 polymer ?
#
loop_
_entity_poly.entity_id
_entity_poly.type
_entity_poly.pdbx_seq_one_letter_code
_entity_poly.pdbx_strand_id
1 'polypeptide(L)'
;MSRVYGAFDLPANPPDRTRRTRGLFLRPPTEVVQAATPAEVPAVVAAAEAAALAGAWVLGGLGYGASGAWDAAQHAQRGPGPVAHFEVYDDPPSDWPEDPAAPLALDWRPDPFLAGGLAPEAGIARVVEHIGAGDCYQVNLTTRWRVPVVGVDLWAYFRSLAAAQPDGYAVFSASAGVASVSPELFFARRGDVLVTQPMKGTAPAGADPAVLEAPKERAENLMIVDLLRNDLSRVCVPGTVGVDRLFELHRLPTVWQLTSTVSGRTPPRTPLAAVFAALFPCGSVTGAPKLAAMDVIAELEASPRGWYCGALGLITPGGDATFNVPIRTVTEDAGGLVCGIGSGVVADSVPSAEVAEWHAKAAFLGGVPLRGLETMLMVDGALARRSAHLARLAATCAAHRLPLDLADVQAALDVACASHPSGRRKVRLLAGGGAPEVQVSTAPADGAPVRLRPATEALDADGPLGPVIRHKTTHRAHYDRLRRAAPDVDDVICHNSRGELTECTLGNLALRIDGEWLTPPESAGLLPGTYRAALLLEGRLREHRLLPADLARADEVAFVNALRGWCPAQIV
;
A
#
# COMPACT_ATOMS: atom_id res chain seq x y z
N MET A 1 -24.21 7.23 11.83
CA MET A 1 -23.04 8.13 11.97
C MET A 1 -23.34 9.41 11.19
N SER A 2 -22.90 10.56 11.68
CA SER A 2 -22.95 11.82 10.92
C SER A 2 -22.13 11.68 9.63
N ARG A 3 -22.62 12.26 8.53
CA ARG A 3 -21.89 12.28 7.25
C ARG A 3 -20.63 13.14 7.40
N VAL A 4 -19.48 12.59 7.02
CA VAL A 4 -18.20 13.33 6.97
C VAL A 4 -18.04 13.89 5.56
N TYR A 5 -17.77 15.20 5.45
CA TYR A 5 -17.57 15.89 4.17
C TYR A 5 -16.09 16.06 3.86
N GLY A 6 -15.28 16.33 4.87
CA GLY A 6 -13.83 16.42 4.77
C GLY A 6 -13.17 16.00 6.08
N ALA A 7 -11.94 15.54 6.00
CA ALA A 7 -11.13 15.23 7.18
C ALA A 7 -9.65 15.39 6.88
N PHE A 8 -8.86 15.65 7.92
CA PHE A 8 -7.42 15.72 7.81
C PHE A 8 -6.76 15.24 9.10
N ASP A 9 -5.56 14.69 8.96
CA ASP A 9 -4.65 14.41 10.06
C ASP A 9 -3.22 14.62 9.55
N LEU A 10 -2.61 15.74 9.96
CA LEU A 10 -1.36 16.26 9.43
C LEU A 10 -0.41 16.61 10.58
N PRO A 11 0.92 16.42 10.44
CA PRO A 11 1.89 16.98 11.37
C PRO A 11 1.70 18.48 11.54
N ALA A 12 1.62 18.95 12.79
CA ALA A 12 1.47 20.37 13.10
C ALA A 12 2.69 21.18 12.62
N ASN A 13 3.88 20.57 12.73
CA ASN A 13 5.15 21.10 12.23
C ASN A 13 5.93 19.98 11.53
N PRO A 14 5.90 19.85 10.18
CA PRO A 14 6.37 18.63 9.50
C PRO A 14 7.78 18.10 9.81
N PRO A 15 8.80 18.92 10.11
CA PRO A 15 10.08 18.42 10.64
C PRO A 15 9.96 17.57 11.92
N ASP A 16 8.86 17.74 12.66
CA ASP A 16 8.48 16.98 13.85
C ASP A 16 7.08 16.37 13.67
N ARG A 17 7.03 15.06 13.39
CA ARG A 17 5.77 14.33 13.16
C ARG A 17 5.03 13.93 14.44
N THR A 18 5.57 14.22 15.63
CA THR A 18 4.99 13.76 16.91
C THR A 18 3.69 14.47 17.26
N ARG A 19 3.60 15.78 16.99
CA ARG A 19 2.39 16.59 17.23
C ARG A 19 1.58 16.69 15.95
N ARG A 20 0.30 16.34 16.03
CA ARG A 20 -0.60 16.30 14.88
C ARG A 20 -1.77 17.27 15.05
N THR A 21 -2.20 17.84 13.94
CA THR A 21 -3.41 18.64 13.79
C THR A 21 -4.39 17.80 12.99
N ARG A 22 -5.48 17.40 13.65
CA ARG A 22 -6.49 16.48 13.10
C ARG A 22 -7.89 17.03 13.32
N GLY A 23 -8.79 16.76 12.38
CA GLY A 23 -10.16 17.24 12.47
C GLY A 23 -11.09 16.72 11.37
N LEU A 24 -12.39 16.82 11.64
CA LEU A 24 -13.48 16.41 10.74
C LEU A 24 -14.41 17.59 10.41
N PHE A 25 -14.82 17.70 9.15
CA PHE A 25 -15.92 18.55 8.74
C PHE A 25 -17.20 17.71 8.61
N LEU A 26 -18.13 17.91 9.56
CA LEU A 26 -19.42 17.20 9.63
C LEU A 26 -20.57 17.96 8.94
N ARG A 27 -20.28 19.17 8.46
CA ARG A 27 -21.16 20.00 7.63
C ARG A 27 -20.57 20.13 6.22
N PRO A 28 -21.40 20.32 5.19
CA PRO A 28 -20.90 20.59 3.84
C PRO A 28 -20.07 21.87 3.82
N PRO A 29 -19.11 21.99 2.88
CA PRO A 29 -18.38 23.23 2.68
C PRO A 29 -19.34 24.37 2.31
N THR A 30 -19.03 25.58 2.77
CA THR A 30 -19.82 26.77 2.46
C THR A 30 -19.59 27.24 1.02
N GLU A 31 -18.42 26.94 0.48
CA GLU A 31 -18.06 27.18 -0.92
C GLU A 31 -17.13 26.06 -1.42
N VAL A 32 -17.24 25.73 -2.71
CA VAL A 32 -16.27 24.86 -3.40
C VAL A 32 -15.75 25.61 -4.61
N VAL A 33 -14.45 25.86 -4.65
CA VAL A 33 -13.76 26.55 -5.75
C VAL A 33 -12.99 25.54 -6.58
N GLN A 34 -13.22 25.53 -7.89
CA GLN A 34 -12.67 24.49 -8.79
C GLN A 34 -12.13 25.08 -10.09
N ALA A 35 -11.12 24.42 -10.65
CA ALA A 35 -10.61 24.68 -11.99
C ALA A 35 -10.89 23.46 -12.87
N ALA A 36 -11.57 23.66 -14.01
CA ALA A 36 -11.71 22.63 -15.04
C ALA A 36 -10.47 22.53 -15.93
N THR A 37 -9.74 23.63 -16.08
CA THR A 37 -8.55 23.71 -16.94
C THR A 37 -7.33 24.23 -16.19
N PRO A 38 -6.10 23.89 -16.62
CA PRO A 38 -4.88 24.40 -15.98
C PRO A 38 -4.81 25.93 -15.95
N ALA A 39 -5.38 26.62 -16.95
CA ALA A 39 -5.37 28.07 -17.03
C ALA A 39 -6.18 28.75 -15.91
N GLU A 40 -7.18 28.08 -15.34
CA GLU A 40 -8.01 28.58 -14.24
C GLU A 40 -7.35 28.38 -12.86
N VAL A 41 -6.38 27.47 -12.76
CA VAL A 41 -5.76 27.05 -11.50
C VAL A 41 -5.18 28.22 -10.70
N PRO A 42 -4.44 29.19 -11.28
CA PRO A 42 -3.90 30.30 -10.50
C PRO A 42 -4.97 31.13 -9.80
N ALA A 43 -6.12 31.34 -10.44
CA ALA A 43 -7.24 32.09 -9.87
C ALA A 43 -7.92 31.31 -8.73
N VAL A 44 -8.09 30.00 -8.92
CA VAL A 44 -8.68 29.10 -7.91
C VAL A 44 -7.80 28.99 -6.66
N VAL A 45 -6.48 28.87 -6.83
CA VAL A 45 -5.52 28.87 -5.70
C VAL A 45 -5.55 30.22 -4.96
N ALA A 46 -5.66 31.33 -5.68
CA ALA A 46 -5.76 32.66 -5.05
C ALA A 46 -7.06 32.83 -4.25
N ALA A 47 -8.19 32.32 -4.76
CA ALA A 47 -9.46 32.33 -4.04
C ALA A 47 -9.41 31.47 -2.77
N ALA A 48 -8.81 30.28 -2.84
CA ALA A 48 -8.58 29.41 -1.69
C ALA A 48 -7.70 30.10 -0.60
N GLU A 49 -6.60 30.74 -1.01
CA GLU A 49 -5.75 31.51 -0.07
C GLU A 49 -6.52 32.69 0.54
N ALA A 50 -7.31 33.42 -0.24
CA ALA A 50 -8.11 34.54 0.24
C ALA A 50 -9.15 34.12 1.29
N ALA A 51 -9.84 32.99 1.07
CA ALA A 51 -10.79 32.44 2.04
C ALA A 51 -10.11 32.08 3.37
N ALA A 52 -8.93 31.45 3.31
CA ALA A 52 -8.17 31.12 4.51
C ALA A 52 -7.68 32.37 5.27
N LEU A 53 -7.24 33.41 4.56
CA LEU A 53 -6.88 34.70 5.14
C LEU A 53 -8.07 35.44 5.76
N ALA A 54 -9.29 35.19 5.26
CA ALA A 54 -10.54 35.67 5.86
C ALA A 54 -10.99 34.87 7.09
N GLY A 55 -10.26 33.79 7.45
CA GLY A 55 -10.49 33.01 8.66
C GLY A 55 -11.12 31.63 8.44
N ALA A 56 -11.35 31.23 7.18
CA ALA A 56 -11.88 29.91 6.87
C ALA A 56 -10.80 28.81 6.92
N TRP A 57 -11.23 27.57 7.07
CA TRP A 57 -10.42 26.39 6.78
C TRP A 57 -10.62 26.00 5.33
N VAL A 58 -9.55 25.67 4.61
CA VAL A 58 -9.65 25.30 3.20
C VAL A 58 -8.97 23.96 2.95
N LEU A 59 -9.74 22.95 2.56
CA LEU A 59 -9.28 21.59 2.30
C LEU A 59 -9.25 21.34 0.79
N GLY A 60 -8.21 20.69 0.26
CA GLY A 60 -8.17 20.32 -1.16
C GLY A 60 -6.79 20.45 -1.78
N GLY A 61 -6.74 20.71 -3.10
CA GLY A 61 -5.49 20.86 -3.81
C GLY A 61 -5.60 20.74 -5.32
N LEU A 62 -4.52 20.27 -5.94
CA LEU A 62 -4.31 20.17 -7.39
C LEU A 62 -4.14 18.72 -7.82
N GLY A 63 -4.83 18.29 -8.87
CA GLY A 63 -4.51 17.05 -9.56
C GLY A 63 -3.27 17.21 -10.44
N TYR A 64 -2.60 16.11 -10.79
CA TYR A 64 -1.43 16.11 -11.68
C TYR A 64 -1.71 16.75 -13.04
N GLY A 65 -2.96 16.67 -13.52
CA GLY A 65 -3.42 17.33 -14.74
C GLY A 65 -3.34 18.87 -14.70
N ALA A 66 -3.08 19.48 -13.54
CA ALA A 66 -2.84 20.91 -13.38
C ALA A 66 -1.41 21.35 -13.74
N SER A 67 -0.50 20.44 -14.13
CA SER A 67 0.93 20.76 -14.28
C SER A 67 1.19 21.91 -15.27
N GLY A 68 0.36 22.02 -16.32
CA GLY A 68 0.43 23.11 -17.29
C GLY A 68 -0.09 24.48 -16.81
N ALA A 69 -0.41 24.66 -15.52
CA ALA A 69 -1.03 25.88 -15.00
C ALA A 69 -0.12 27.12 -15.00
N TRP A 70 1.19 26.92 -14.81
CA TRP A 70 2.19 27.99 -14.78
C TRP A 70 3.26 27.86 -15.87
N ASP A 71 3.37 26.68 -16.48
CA ASP A 71 4.30 26.41 -17.57
C ASP A 71 3.63 25.46 -18.57
N ALA A 72 3.21 26.01 -19.71
CA ALA A 72 2.48 25.26 -20.73
C ALA A 72 3.32 24.12 -21.36
N ALA A 73 4.65 24.12 -21.20
CA ALA A 73 5.50 23.02 -21.64
C ALA A 73 5.31 21.76 -20.78
N GLN A 74 4.76 21.89 -19.57
CA GLN A 74 4.49 20.75 -18.69
C GLN A 74 3.20 20.03 -19.10
N HIS A 75 3.32 19.12 -20.05
CA HIS A 75 2.19 18.34 -20.56
C HIS A 75 1.82 17.20 -19.60
N ALA A 76 0.55 17.15 -19.19
CA ALA A 76 0.00 16.06 -18.39
C ALA A 76 -1.36 15.63 -18.93
N GLN A 77 -1.58 14.31 -19.03
CA GLN A 77 -2.89 13.77 -19.37
C GLN A 77 -3.95 14.22 -18.34
N ARG A 78 -5.15 14.55 -18.81
CA ARG A 78 -6.27 15.00 -17.97
C ARG A 78 -7.40 13.98 -17.99
N GLY A 79 -7.93 13.68 -16.80
CA GLY A 79 -9.12 12.85 -16.64
C GLY A 79 -10.41 13.68 -16.66
N PRO A 80 -11.56 13.02 -16.51
CA PRO A 80 -12.82 13.70 -16.25
C PRO A 80 -12.77 14.41 -14.89
N GLY A 81 -13.43 15.56 -14.78
CA GLY A 81 -13.52 16.36 -13.55
C GLY A 81 -12.50 17.50 -13.47
N PRO A 82 -12.47 18.22 -12.33
CA PRO A 82 -11.62 19.39 -12.15
C PRO A 82 -10.14 19.01 -11.94
N VAL A 83 -9.23 19.87 -12.38
CA VAL A 83 -7.78 19.76 -12.14
C VAL A 83 -7.34 20.47 -10.85
N ALA A 84 -8.21 21.30 -10.26
CA ALA A 84 -8.04 21.84 -8.91
C ALA A 84 -9.39 21.87 -8.18
N HIS A 85 -9.38 21.58 -6.89
CA HIS A 85 -10.58 21.56 -6.05
C HIS A 85 -10.21 22.02 -4.65
N PHE A 86 -10.89 23.04 -4.14
CA PHE A 86 -10.77 23.51 -2.76
C PHE A 86 -12.15 23.68 -2.13
N GLU A 87 -12.32 23.12 -0.95
CA GLU A 87 -13.52 23.15 -0.11
C GLU A 87 -13.30 24.16 1.03
N VAL A 88 -14.18 25.16 1.15
CA VAL A 88 -14.11 26.20 2.17
C VAL A 88 -15.05 25.87 3.32
N TYR A 89 -14.55 25.96 4.55
CA TYR A 89 -15.29 25.72 5.78
C TYR A 89 -15.09 26.88 6.76
N ASP A 90 -16.17 27.62 7.04
CA ASP A 90 -16.12 28.76 7.97
C ASP A 90 -16.06 28.32 9.45
N ASP A 91 -16.56 27.13 9.73
CA ASP A 91 -16.60 26.57 11.07
C ASP A 91 -15.36 25.72 11.38
N PRO A 92 -14.89 25.72 12.64
CA PRO A 92 -13.79 24.86 13.04
C PRO A 92 -14.15 23.38 12.89
N PRO A 93 -13.17 22.52 12.56
CA PRO A 93 -13.40 21.09 12.46
C PRO A 93 -13.76 20.49 13.83
N SER A 94 -14.55 19.43 13.80
CA SER A 94 -14.84 18.58 14.96
C SER A 94 -13.66 17.65 15.28
N ASP A 95 -13.66 17.08 16.48
CA ASP A 95 -12.61 16.17 16.93
C ASP A 95 -12.50 14.91 16.07
N TRP A 96 -11.27 14.40 15.97
CA TRP A 96 -10.97 13.15 15.29
C TRP A 96 -11.50 11.94 16.09
N PRO A 97 -12.05 10.92 15.43
CA PRO A 97 -12.55 9.73 16.12
C PRO A 97 -11.40 8.88 16.64
N GLU A 98 -11.40 8.58 17.95
CA GLU A 98 -10.39 7.70 18.57
C GLU A 98 -10.76 6.21 18.52
N ASP A 99 -11.98 5.87 18.08
CA ASP A 99 -12.37 4.47 17.93
C ASP A 99 -11.49 3.80 16.86
N PRO A 100 -11.10 2.54 17.06
CA PRO A 100 -10.35 1.81 16.04
C PRO A 100 -11.26 1.56 14.83
N ALA A 101 -10.77 1.90 13.65
CA ALA A 101 -11.48 1.64 12.41
C ALA A 101 -11.56 0.13 12.16
N ALA A 102 -12.75 -0.36 11.80
CA ALA A 102 -12.90 -1.74 11.34
C ALA A 102 -12.08 -1.94 10.06
N PRO A 103 -11.22 -2.96 9.99
CA PRO A 103 -10.41 -3.15 8.81
C PRO A 103 -11.26 -3.54 7.59
N LEU A 104 -11.03 -2.87 6.46
CA LEU A 104 -11.72 -3.12 5.20
C LEU A 104 -10.71 -3.60 4.14
N ALA A 105 -10.78 -4.89 3.82
CA ALA A 105 -9.99 -5.48 2.75
C ALA A 105 -10.79 -5.50 1.44
N LEU A 106 -10.26 -4.84 0.42
CA LEU A 106 -10.84 -4.80 -0.92
C LEU A 106 -9.97 -5.59 -1.91
N ASP A 107 -10.58 -6.09 -2.98
CA ASP A 107 -9.90 -6.85 -4.03
C ASP A 107 -9.27 -5.92 -5.07
N TRP A 108 -8.14 -5.32 -4.71
CA TRP A 108 -7.38 -4.46 -5.60
C TRP A 108 -6.68 -5.25 -6.69
N ARG A 109 -6.83 -4.81 -7.94
CA ARG A 109 -6.22 -5.43 -9.11
C ARG A 109 -5.40 -4.41 -9.88
N PRO A 110 -4.14 -4.70 -10.24
CA PRO A 110 -3.37 -3.83 -11.12
C PRO A 110 -3.98 -3.85 -12.52
N ASP A 111 -3.93 -2.71 -13.21
CA ASP A 111 -4.20 -2.63 -14.63
C ASP A 111 -3.13 -3.47 -15.36
N PRO A 112 -3.53 -4.41 -16.23
CA PRO A 112 -2.61 -5.39 -16.81
C PRO A 112 -1.70 -4.78 -17.89
N PHE A 113 -2.06 -3.61 -18.43
CA PHE A 113 -1.37 -2.97 -19.53
C PHE A 113 -1.21 -1.46 -19.34
N LEU A 114 -0.09 -0.96 -19.84
CA LEU A 114 0.22 0.43 -20.08
C LEU A 114 -0.31 0.87 -21.46
N ALA A 115 0.00 2.11 -21.87
CA ALA A 115 -0.43 2.63 -23.16
C ALA A 115 0.03 1.72 -24.31
N GLY A 116 -0.80 1.60 -25.36
CA GLY A 116 -0.50 0.74 -26.50
C GLY A 116 -0.54 -0.77 -26.22
N GLY A 117 -1.03 -1.21 -25.04
CA GLY A 117 -1.10 -2.63 -24.68
C GLY A 117 0.22 -3.20 -24.16
N LEU A 118 1.18 -2.35 -23.78
CA LEU A 118 2.47 -2.77 -23.23
C LEU A 118 2.28 -3.39 -21.84
N ALA A 119 2.92 -4.53 -21.58
CA ALA A 119 3.05 -5.02 -20.20
C ALA A 119 3.90 -4.03 -19.36
N PRO A 120 3.67 -3.93 -18.03
CA PRO A 120 4.46 -3.08 -17.15
C PRO A 120 5.98 -3.21 -17.32
N GLU A 121 6.49 -4.43 -17.39
CA GLU A 121 7.92 -4.72 -17.56
C GLU A 121 8.45 -4.17 -18.89
N ALA A 122 7.65 -4.24 -19.96
CA ALA A 122 8.01 -3.70 -21.26
C ALA A 122 8.02 -2.15 -21.24
N GLY A 123 7.08 -1.53 -20.51
CA GLY A 123 7.09 -0.07 -20.32
C GLY A 123 8.30 0.39 -19.50
N ILE A 124 8.71 -0.36 -18.48
CA ILE A 124 9.94 -0.06 -17.72
C ILE A 124 11.17 -0.20 -18.62
N ALA A 125 11.26 -1.27 -19.42
CA ALA A 125 12.33 -1.43 -20.39
C ALA A 125 12.39 -0.26 -21.39
N ARG A 126 11.22 0.23 -21.83
CA ARG A 126 11.10 1.40 -22.71
C ARG A 126 11.61 2.68 -22.06
N VAL A 127 11.35 2.89 -20.77
CA VAL A 127 11.95 4.01 -20.03
C VAL A 127 13.48 3.88 -19.98
N VAL A 128 14.01 2.68 -19.74
CA VAL A 128 15.46 2.44 -19.75
C VAL A 128 16.06 2.74 -21.12
N GLU A 129 15.35 2.45 -22.22
CA GLU A 129 15.76 2.84 -23.57
C GLU A 129 15.87 4.36 -23.73
N HIS A 130 14.87 5.13 -23.27
CA HIS A 130 14.92 6.61 -23.28
C HIS A 130 16.11 7.15 -22.48
N ILE A 131 16.40 6.55 -21.32
CA ILE A 131 17.55 6.92 -20.51
C ILE A 131 18.86 6.59 -21.23
N GLY A 132 18.96 5.42 -21.86
CA GLY A 132 20.12 5.00 -22.64
C GLY A 132 20.36 5.86 -23.89
N ALA A 133 19.29 6.43 -24.47
CA ALA A 133 19.35 7.40 -25.56
C ALA A 133 19.78 8.81 -25.10
N GLY A 134 19.77 9.07 -23.79
CA GLY A 134 20.10 10.37 -23.20
C GLY A 134 18.93 11.36 -23.17
N ASP A 135 17.68 10.89 -23.36
CA ASP A 135 16.49 11.75 -23.32
C ASP A 135 16.20 12.25 -21.89
N CYS A 136 16.45 11.39 -20.90
CA CYS A 136 16.25 11.67 -19.48
C CYS A 136 17.19 10.82 -18.60
N TYR A 137 17.21 11.11 -17.30
CA TYR A 137 17.99 10.37 -16.29
C TYR A 137 17.11 9.48 -15.41
N GLN A 138 15.87 9.89 -15.19
CA GLN A 138 14.89 9.18 -14.38
C GLN A 138 13.48 9.50 -14.86
N VAL A 139 12.60 8.50 -14.88
CA VAL A 139 11.15 8.68 -15.08
C VAL A 139 10.39 7.91 -14.02
N ASN A 140 9.46 8.57 -13.33
CA ASN A 140 8.52 7.93 -12.42
C ASN A 140 7.38 7.33 -13.24
N LEU A 141 7.50 6.06 -13.60
CA LEU A 141 6.48 5.33 -14.36
C LEU A 141 5.46 4.70 -13.41
N THR A 142 4.17 4.81 -13.74
CA THR A 142 3.10 4.39 -12.83
C THR A 142 2.01 3.60 -13.57
N THR A 143 1.40 2.65 -12.85
CA THR A 143 0.17 1.95 -13.25
C THR A 143 -0.95 2.22 -12.25
N ARG A 144 -2.16 1.81 -12.58
CA ARG A 144 -3.36 2.00 -11.74
C ARG A 144 -3.74 0.66 -11.17
N TRP A 145 -4.20 0.68 -9.94
CA TRP A 145 -4.86 -0.43 -9.31
C TRP A 145 -6.32 -0.06 -9.14
N ARG A 146 -7.21 -1.04 -9.27
CA ARG A 146 -8.65 -0.82 -9.29
C ARG A 146 -9.38 -1.82 -8.42
N VAL A 147 -10.44 -1.33 -7.80
CA VAL A 147 -11.53 -2.15 -7.27
C VAL A 147 -12.75 -1.86 -8.14
N PRO A 148 -13.17 -2.80 -9.01
CA PRO A 148 -14.29 -2.59 -9.92
C PRO A 148 -15.64 -2.76 -9.19
N VAL A 149 -15.80 -2.09 -8.06
CA VAL A 149 -16.99 -2.12 -7.21
C VAL A 149 -17.34 -0.68 -6.86
N VAL A 150 -18.53 -0.26 -7.28
CA VAL A 150 -19.10 1.04 -6.96
C VAL A 150 -19.81 1.01 -5.60
N GLY A 151 -19.90 2.17 -4.94
CA GLY A 151 -20.63 2.30 -3.67
C GLY A 151 -19.88 1.78 -2.44
N VAL A 152 -18.56 1.64 -2.52
CA VAL A 152 -17.72 1.42 -1.34
C VAL A 152 -17.78 2.68 -0.47
N ASP A 153 -17.99 2.52 0.84
CA ASP A 153 -17.92 3.64 1.78
C ASP A 153 -16.47 4.14 1.89
N LEU A 154 -16.15 5.17 1.11
CA LEU A 154 -14.81 5.74 1.04
C LEU A 154 -14.33 6.30 2.37
N TRP A 155 -15.24 6.80 3.22
CA TRP A 155 -14.88 7.30 4.56
C TRP A 155 -14.46 6.14 5.48
N ALA A 156 -15.26 5.07 5.52
CA ALA A 156 -14.93 3.89 6.31
C ALA A 156 -13.58 3.29 5.84
N TYR A 157 -13.37 3.25 4.53
CA TYR A 157 -12.13 2.76 3.96
C TYR A 157 -10.94 3.69 4.22
N PHE A 158 -11.11 5.01 4.12
CA PHE A 158 -10.09 6.00 4.50
C PHE A 158 -9.64 5.82 5.95
N ARG A 159 -10.57 5.63 6.90
CA ARG A 159 -10.21 5.35 8.30
C ARG A 159 -9.37 4.08 8.45
N SER A 160 -9.68 3.05 7.68
CA SER A 160 -8.91 1.81 7.59
C SER A 160 -7.49 2.06 7.08
N LEU A 161 -7.35 2.83 6.00
CA LEU A 161 -6.05 3.21 5.41
C LEU A 161 -5.22 4.06 6.39
N ALA A 162 -5.84 5.04 7.06
CA ALA A 162 -5.17 5.93 8.00
C ALA A 162 -4.64 5.16 9.22
N ALA A 163 -5.40 4.19 9.73
CA ALA A 163 -4.94 3.30 10.81
C ALA A 163 -3.73 2.43 10.39
N ALA A 164 -3.64 2.06 9.12
CA ALA A 164 -2.49 1.33 8.57
C ALA A 164 -1.27 2.25 8.28
N GLN A 165 -1.46 3.57 8.29
CA GLN A 165 -0.45 4.60 7.95
C GLN A 165 -0.46 5.78 8.95
N PRO A 166 -0.26 5.54 10.26
CA PRO A 166 -0.47 6.53 11.33
C PRO A 166 0.38 7.81 11.21
N ASP A 167 1.55 7.74 10.56
CA ASP A 167 2.48 8.88 10.44
C ASP A 167 2.41 9.59 9.07
N GLY A 168 1.37 9.31 8.28
CA GLY A 168 1.12 9.95 7.00
C GLY A 168 0.60 11.39 7.13
N TYR A 169 0.52 12.09 6.00
CA TYR A 169 -0.18 13.34 5.80
C TYR A 169 -1.57 13.01 5.25
N ALA A 170 -2.52 12.70 6.13
CA ALA A 170 -3.81 12.15 5.74
C ALA A 170 -4.82 13.27 5.40
N VAL A 171 -5.51 13.12 4.27
CA VAL A 171 -6.53 14.04 3.77
C VAL A 171 -7.66 13.24 3.12
N PHE A 172 -8.90 13.55 3.49
CA PHE A 172 -10.11 12.97 2.90
C PHE A 172 -11.07 14.08 2.47
N SER A 173 -11.59 14.00 1.25
CA SER A 173 -12.71 14.82 0.80
C SER A 173 -13.74 13.92 0.12
N ALA A 174 -14.97 13.99 0.62
CA ALA A 174 -16.09 13.25 0.06
C ALA A 174 -16.53 13.81 -1.30
N SER A 175 -16.44 15.13 -1.50
CA SER A 175 -16.91 15.76 -2.73
C SER A 175 -15.89 15.67 -3.88
N ALA A 176 -14.60 15.65 -3.55
CA ALA A 176 -13.52 15.36 -4.50
C ALA A 176 -13.27 13.86 -4.71
N GLY A 177 -13.95 12.99 -3.94
CA GLY A 177 -13.84 11.54 -4.03
C GLY A 177 -12.43 11.04 -3.74
N VAL A 178 -11.74 11.59 -2.73
CA VAL A 178 -10.32 11.30 -2.48
C VAL A 178 -10.02 10.95 -1.03
N ALA A 179 -9.18 9.94 -0.84
CA ALA A 179 -8.69 9.43 0.43
C ALA A 179 -7.17 9.24 0.33
N SER A 180 -6.40 10.21 0.81
CA SER A 180 -4.94 10.20 0.80
C SER A 180 -4.37 9.89 2.18
N VAL A 181 -3.40 8.97 2.25
CA VAL A 181 -2.60 8.66 3.45
C VAL A 181 -1.11 8.78 3.15
N SER A 182 -0.75 9.82 2.41
CA SER A 182 0.58 9.97 1.83
C SER A 182 1.69 10.05 2.88
N PRO A 183 2.84 9.39 2.70
CA PRO A 183 3.99 9.52 3.58
C PRO A 183 4.86 10.76 3.30
N GLU A 184 4.64 11.45 2.18
CA GLU A 184 5.54 12.48 1.64
C GLU A 184 4.94 13.89 1.74
N LEU A 185 5.72 14.81 2.32
CA LEU A 185 5.40 16.24 2.32
C LEU A 185 5.77 16.84 0.97
N PHE A 186 4.82 17.49 0.30
CA PHE A 186 5.15 18.32 -0.84
C PHE A 186 5.77 19.63 -0.36
N PHE A 187 5.00 20.42 0.39
CA PHE A 187 5.53 21.54 1.15
C PHE A 187 4.63 21.88 2.34
N ALA A 188 5.21 22.52 3.34
CA ALA A 188 4.48 23.25 4.36
C ALA A 188 4.95 24.70 4.41
N ARG A 189 3.98 25.58 4.66
CA ARG A 189 4.18 27.01 4.86
C ARG A 189 3.77 27.38 6.27
N ARG A 190 4.68 28.03 7.01
CA ARG A 190 4.39 28.67 8.29
C ARG A 190 4.88 30.11 8.22
N GLY A 191 3.95 31.04 8.05
CA GLY A 191 4.26 32.44 7.74
C GLY A 191 5.08 32.60 6.45
N ASP A 192 6.34 33.03 6.59
CA ASP A 192 7.29 33.22 5.49
C ASP A 192 8.19 32.00 5.25
N VAL A 193 8.16 30.98 6.11
CA VAL A 193 9.01 29.79 6.00
C VAL A 193 8.32 28.72 5.16
N LEU A 194 9.03 28.22 4.14
CA LEU A 194 8.66 27.02 3.38
C LEU A 194 9.58 25.86 3.78
N VAL A 195 8.99 24.67 3.89
CA VAL A 195 9.68 23.42 4.20
C VAL A 195 9.21 22.33 3.24
N THR A 196 10.14 21.57 2.69
CA THR A 196 9.87 20.33 1.93
C THR A 196 10.63 19.18 2.57
N GLN A 197 10.11 17.96 2.45
CA GLN A 197 10.75 16.76 3.00
C GLN A 197 10.79 15.64 1.96
N PRO A 198 11.73 15.71 0.99
CA PRO A 198 11.90 14.63 0.02
C PRO A 198 12.21 13.32 0.72
N MET A 199 11.58 12.26 0.23
CA MET A 199 11.83 10.90 0.67
C MET A 199 12.32 10.03 -0.48
N LYS A 200 13.52 9.47 -0.32
CA LYS A 200 14.12 8.51 -1.26
C LYS A 200 15.08 7.61 -0.50
N GLY A 201 14.98 6.31 -0.79
CA GLY A 201 15.59 5.25 0.00
C GLY A 201 14.57 4.68 0.99
N THR A 202 14.13 3.46 0.72
CA THR A 202 13.17 2.75 1.56
C THR A 202 13.71 1.37 1.85
N ALA A 203 13.92 1.06 3.11
CA ALA A 203 14.23 -0.29 3.57
C ALA A 203 13.05 -0.76 4.38
N PRO A 204 12.69 -2.05 4.39
CA PRO A 204 11.52 -2.41 5.18
C PRO A 204 11.82 -2.26 6.73
N ALA A 205 10.84 -2.22 7.64
CA ALA A 205 11.06 -1.76 9.03
C ALA A 205 12.02 -2.58 9.94
N GLY A 206 12.26 -3.86 9.65
CA GLY A 206 13.16 -4.75 10.42
C GLY A 206 14.45 -5.13 9.70
N ALA A 207 14.83 -4.38 8.64
CA ALA A 207 16.20 -4.43 8.15
C ALA A 207 17.05 -3.55 9.06
N ASP A 208 18.34 -3.82 9.09
CA ASP A 208 19.31 -2.87 9.61
C ASP A 208 19.18 -1.57 8.78
N PRO A 209 18.84 -0.42 9.41
CA PRO A 209 18.72 0.84 8.68
C PRO A 209 20.02 1.28 8.00
N ALA A 210 21.18 0.71 8.39
CA ALA A 210 22.47 0.95 7.73
C ALA A 210 22.44 0.65 6.22
N VAL A 211 21.50 -0.15 5.71
CA VAL A 211 21.34 -0.35 4.26
C VAL A 211 20.99 0.96 3.53
N LEU A 212 20.25 1.86 4.17
CA LEU A 212 19.89 3.18 3.63
C LEU A 212 21.05 4.18 3.73
N GLU A 213 22.12 3.81 4.40
CA GLU A 213 23.35 4.58 4.44
C GLU A 213 24.29 4.25 3.26
N ALA A 214 23.94 3.25 2.45
CA ALA A 214 24.69 2.87 1.27
C ALA A 214 24.85 4.07 0.31
N PRO A 215 26.00 4.21 -0.37
CA PRO A 215 26.26 5.33 -1.27
C PRO A 215 25.19 5.53 -2.34
N LYS A 216 24.59 4.45 -2.86
CA LYS A 216 23.51 4.51 -3.86
C LYS A 216 22.27 5.22 -3.30
N GLU A 217 21.74 4.75 -2.17
CA GLU A 217 20.53 5.30 -1.54
C GLU A 217 20.71 6.77 -1.15
N ARG A 218 21.89 7.12 -0.60
CA ARG A 218 22.23 8.51 -0.26
C ARG A 218 22.39 9.39 -1.51
N ALA A 219 22.95 8.87 -2.60
CA ALA A 219 23.09 9.61 -3.85
C ALA A 219 21.72 9.93 -4.49
N GLU A 220 20.80 8.96 -4.51
CA GLU A 220 19.43 9.18 -4.98
C GLU A 220 18.69 10.22 -4.13
N ASN A 221 18.80 10.12 -2.80
CA ASN A 221 18.20 11.11 -1.91
C ASN A 221 18.80 12.51 -2.11
N LEU A 222 20.13 12.61 -2.22
CA LEU A 222 20.84 13.87 -2.45
C LEU A 222 20.43 14.53 -3.77
N MET A 223 20.28 13.74 -4.83
CA MET A 223 19.79 14.24 -6.12
C MET A 223 18.43 14.93 -6.00
N ILE A 224 17.49 14.33 -5.25
CA ILE A 224 16.16 14.94 -5.02
C ILE A 224 16.26 16.16 -4.10
N VAL A 225 17.14 16.14 -3.10
CA VAL A 225 17.43 17.31 -2.25
C VAL A 225 17.89 18.49 -3.11
N ASP A 226 18.83 18.27 -4.03
CA ASP A 226 19.32 19.32 -4.91
C ASP A 226 18.25 19.85 -5.87
N LEU A 227 17.39 18.97 -6.39
CA LEU A 227 16.23 19.37 -7.18
C LEU A 227 15.31 20.31 -6.37
N LEU A 228 14.95 19.93 -5.14
CA LEU A 228 14.04 20.74 -4.32
C LEU A 228 14.69 22.03 -3.79
N ARG A 229 16.02 22.04 -3.57
CA ARG A 229 16.76 23.28 -3.30
C ARG A 229 16.67 24.25 -4.47
N ASN A 230 16.85 23.75 -5.69
CA ASN A 230 16.69 24.55 -6.90
C ASN A 230 15.26 25.10 -7.01
N ASP A 231 14.25 24.25 -6.82
CA ASP A 231 12.85 24.66 -6.92
C ASP A 231 12.48 25.71 -5.85
N LEU A 232 12.90 25.53 -4.59
CA LEU A 232 12.72 26.53 -3.53
C LEU A 232 13.45 27.85 -3.83
N SER A 233 14.63 27.81 -4.43
CA SER A 233 15.40 29.02 -4.75
C SER A 233 14.67 29.97 -5.72
N ARG A 234 13.70 29.46 -6.49
CA ARG A 234 12.88 30.26 -7.42
C ARG A 234 11.86 31.14 -6.70
N VAL A 235 11.50 30.84 -5.46
CA VAL A 235 10.47 31.56 -4.68
C VAL A 235 10.99 32.10 -3.34
N CYS A 236 12.08 31.55 -2.82
CA CYS A 236 12.70 32.00 -1.57
C CYS A 236 13.67 33.18 -1.80
N VAL A 237 13.90 33.95 -0.74
CA VAL A 237 14.91 35.01 -0.68
C VAL A 237 16.29 34.38 -0.88
N PRO A 238 17.14 34.91 -1.77
CA PRO A 238 18.48 34.39 -2.01
C PRO A 238 19.28 34.23 -0.72
N GLY A 239 19.98 33.09 -0.58
CA GLY A 239 20.78 32.77 0.60
C GLY A 239 20.00 32.22 1.80
N THR A 240 18.67 32.11 1.72
CA THR A 240 17.86 31.54 2.82
C THR A 240 17.56 30.05 2.65
N VAL A 241 17.71 29.50 1.44
CA VAL A 241 17.48 28.08 1.18
C VAL A 241 18.61 27.24 1.77
N GLY A 242 18.28 26.34 2.69
CA GLY A 242 19.21 25.47 3.40
C GLY A 242 18.71 24.04 3.53
N VAL A 243 19.64 23.12 3.80
CA VAL A 243 19.33 21.73 4.16
C VAL A 243 19.44 21.61 5.67
N ASP A 244 18.31 21.60 6.36
CA ASP A 244 18.27 21.60 7.83
C ASP A 244 18.68 20.25 8.40
N ARG A 245 18.28 19.17 7.71
CA ARG A 245 18.56 17.79 8.07
C ARG A 245 18.76 16.97 6.81
N LEU A 246 19.81 16.16 6.76
CA LEU A 246 20.14 15.34 5.60
C LEU A 246 20.22 13.88 6.03
N PHE A 247 19.57 12.99 5.27
CA PHE A 247 19.61 11.54 5.50
C PHE A 247 19.03 11.10 6.85
N GLU A 248 17.94 11.75 7.32
CA GLU A 248 17.24 11.33 8.53
C GLU A 248 16.48 10.03 8.29
N LEU A 249 16.72 9.05 9.15
CA LEU A 249 16.07 7.75 9.11
C LEU A 249 14.78 7.79 9.95
N HIS A 250 13.64 7.76 9.28
CA HIS A 250 12.34 7.68 9.93
C HIS A 250 11.85 6.24 9.94
N ARG A 251 11.54 5.73 11.14
CA ARG A 251 10.89 4.43 11.29
C ARG A 251 9.38 4.58 11.12
N LEU A 252 8.84 4.11 10.01
CA LEU A 252 7.39 3.94 9.80
C LEU A 252 6.99 2.50 10.17
N PRO A 253 5.69 2.20 10.37
CA PRO A 253 5.24 0.88 10.83
C PRO A 253 5.68 -0.30 9.94
N THR A 254 5.85 -0.07 8.64
CA THR A 254 6.20 -1.12 7.66
C THR A 254 7.57 -0.92 7.02
N VAL A 255 8.14 0.29 7.08
CA VAL A 255 9.41 0.64 6.40
C VAL A 255 10.25 1.63 7.21
N TRP A 256 11.57 1.58 7.08
CA TRP A 256 12.46 2.71 7.26
C TRP A 256 12.41 3.61 6.02
N GLN A 257 12.34 4.91 6.25
CA GLN A 257 12.33 5.92 5.21
C GLN A 257 13.49 6.88 5.42
N LEU A 258 14.30 7.05 4.38
CA LEU A 258 15.32 8.08 4.35
C LEU A 258 14.69 9.38 3.84
N THR A 259 14.72 10.40 4.70
CA THR A 259 14.11 11.72 4.45
C THR A 259 15.15 12.80 4.69
N SER A 260 15.10 13.85 3.89
CA SER A 260 15.90 15.06 4.12
C SER A 260 14.96 16.24 4.24
N THR A 261 15.35 17.28 4.98
CA THR A 261 14.54 18.50 5.18
C THR A 261 15.25 19.67 4.52
N VAL A 262 14.56 20.30 3.58
CA VAL A 262 15.01 21.52 2.91
C VAL A 262 14.04 22.63 3.26
N SER A 263 14.57 23.78 3.69
CA SER A 263 13.74 24.94 4.01
C SER A 263 14.29 26.21 3.40
N GLY A 264 13.44 27.23 3.34
CA GLY A 264 13.81 28.57 2.90
C GLY A 264 12.77 29.60 3.32
N ARG A 265 13.13 30.88 3.24
CA ARG A 265 12.21 31.99 3.55
C ARG A 265 11.76 32.65 2.28
N THR A 266 10.46 32.72 2.08
CA THR A 266 9.84 33.52 1.01
C THR A 266 9.84 35.00 1.36
N PRO A 267 9.74 35.91 0.38
CA PRO A 267 9.39 37.29 0.65
C PRO A 267 8.08 37.39 1.46
N PRO A 268 7.94 38.36 2.37
CA PRO A 268 6.71 38.55 3.13
C PRO A 268 5.49 38.68 2.21
N ARG A 269 4.40 37.98 2.56
CA ARG A 269 3.13 37.96 1.79
C ARG A 269 3.26 37.38 0.37
N THR A 270 4.22 36.48 0.14
CA THR A 270 4.28 35.70 -1.11
C THR A 270 2.95 34.95 -1.32
N PRO A 271 2.28 35.09 -2.48
CA PRO A 271 1.04 34.36 -2.75
C PRO A 271 1.28 32.86 -2.87
N LEU A 272 0.32 32.05 -2.43
CA LEU A 272 0.36 30.58 -2.55
C LEU A 272 0.49 30.13 -4.01
N ALA A 273 -0.13 30.86 -4.94
CA ALA A 273 0.01 30.60 -6.38
C ALA A 273 1.47 30.71 -6.86
N ALA A 274 2.28 31.60 -6.28
CA ALA A 274 3.71 31.71 -6.63
C ALA A 274 4.52 30.53 -6.07
N VAL A 275 4.13 30.00 -4.90
CA VAL A 275 4.72 28.78 -4.33
C VAL A 275 4.43 27.59 -5.23
N PHE A 276 3.19 27.39 -5.65
CA PHE A 276 2.85 26.32 -6.59
C PHE A 276 3.55 26.50 -7.95
N ALA A 277 3.63 27.71 -8.49
CA ALA A 277 4.35 27.98 -9.74
C ALA A 277 5.83 27.56 -9.70
N ALA A 278 6.47 27.67 -8.54
CA ALA A 278 7.86 27.30 -8.36
C ALA A 278 8.06 25.79 -8.16
N LEU A 279 7.16 25.13 -7.42
CA LEU A 279 7.36 23.78 -6.92
C LEU A 279 6.58 22.69 -7.68
N PHE A 280 5.48 23.03 -8.36
CA PHE A 280 4.55 22.07 -8.93
C PHE A 280 4.87 21.73 -10.40
N PRO A 281 4.68 20.47 -10.84
CA PRO A 281 4.51 19.27 -10.02
C PRO A 281 5.81 18.90 -9.31
N CYS A 282 5.69 18.14 -8.22
CA CYS A 282 6.85 17.73 -7.43
C CYS A 282 7.83 16.90 -8.28
N GLY A 283 9.13 17.22 -8.19
CA GLY A 283 10.18 16.52 -8.94
C GLY A 283 10.29 15.03 -8.59
N SER A 284 9.98 14.64 -7.35
CA SER A 284 10.09 13.25 -6.87
C SER A 284 9.13 12.27 -7.56
N VAL A 285 8.04 12.79 -8.13
CA VAL A 285 6.97 11.99 -8.76
C VAL A 285 6.89 12.19 -10.28
N THR A 286 7.82 12.92 -10.86
CA THR A 286 7.94 13.11 -12.32
C THR A 286 9.20 12.42 -12.82
N GLY A 287 10.34 13.06 -12.69
CA GLY A 287 11.60 12.60 -13.25
C GLY A 287 12.52 13.77 -13.58
N ALA A 288 13.68 13.46 -14.16
CA ALA A 288 14.70 14.46 -14.46
C ALA A 288 15.30 14.20 -15.85
N PRO A 289 15.43 15.22 -16.72
CA PRO A 289 14.84 16.55 -16.63
C PRO A 289 13.29 16.51 -16.67
N LYS A 290 12.62 17.42 -15.95
CA LYS A 290 11.17 17.37 -15.69
C LYS A 290 10.32 17.26 -16.95
N LEU A 291 10.56 18.12 -17.95
CA LEU A 291 9.77 18.16 -19.19
C LEU A 291 9.89 16.85 -19.99
N ALA A 292 11.12 16.40 -20.26
CA ALA A 292 11.36 15.16 -20.99
C ALA A 292 10.76 13.93 -20.27
N ALA A 293 10.89 13.86 -18.94
CA ALA A 293 10.27 12.78 -18.18
C ALA A 293 8.74 12.80 -18.26
N MET A 294 8.12 13.98 -18.28
CA MET A 294 6.67 14.13 -18.43
C MET A 294 6.17 13.71 -19.82
N ASP A 295 6.95 13.96 -20.87
CA ASP A 295 6.65 13.48 -22.22
C ASP A 295 6.66 11.94 -22.28
N VAL A 296 7.68 11.31 -21.69
CA VAL A 296 7.75 9.83 -21.58
C VAL A 296 6.59 9.27 -20.74
N ILE A 297 6.21 9.93 -19.65
CA ILE A 297 5.03 9.57 -18.85
C ILE A 297 3.75 9.63 -19.71
N ALA A 298 3.57 10.70 -20.49
CA ALA A 298 2.41 10.87 -21.34
C ALA A 298 2.34 9.85 -22.48
N GLU A 299 3.49 9.40 -22.98
CA GLU A 299 3.62 8.30 -23.96
C GLU A 299 3.21 6.95 -23.36
N LEU A 300 3.71 6.61 -22.18
CA LEU A 300 3.65 5.25 -21.65
C LEU A 300 2.45 4.99 -20.72
N GLU A 301 1.90 5.98 -20.04
CA GLU A 301 0.80 5.76 -19.12
C GLU A 301 -0.56 5.68 -19.84
N ALA A 302 -1.32 4.61 -19.59
CA ALA A 302 -2.60 4.34 -20.26
C ALA A 302 -3.76 5.27 -19.84
N SER A 303 -3.61 5.99 -18.73
CA SER A 303 -4.68 6.80 -18.18
C SER A 303 -4.11 7.98 -17.39
N PRO A 304 -4.88 9.07 -17.19
CA PRO A 304 -4.48 10.19 -16.35
C PRO A 304 -4.16 9.78 -14.91
N ARG A 305 -3.30 10.54 -14.22
CA ARG A 305 -3.01 10.30 -12.79
C ARG A 305 -4.08 10.85 -11.85
N GLY A 306 -4.87 11.85 -12.29
CA GLY A 306 -5.87 12.49 -11.44
C GLY A 306 -5.22 13.16 -10.21
N TRP A 307 -5.70 12.85 -9.01
CA TRP A 307 -5.11 13.33 -7.75
C TRP A 307 -3.72 12.77 -7.49
N TYR A 308 -3.43 11.54 -7.94
CA TYR A 308 -2.15 10.88 -7.71
C TYR A 308 -1.00 11.71 -8.32
N CYS A 309 0.10 11.88 -7.58
CA CYS A 309 1.24 12.74 -7.94
C CYS A 309 0.90 14.24 -8.10
N GLY A 310 -0.28 14.70 -7.68
CA GLY A 310 -0.65 16.11 -7.59
C GLY A 310 -0.17 16.78 -6.29
N ALA A 311 -1.05 17.53 -5.65
CA ALA A 311 -0.87 18.14 -4.33
C ALA A 311 -2.21 18.11 -3.58
N LEU A 312 -2.26 17.61 -2.34
CA LEU A 312 -3.46 17.63 -1.50
C LEU A 312 -3.13 18.04 -0.07
N GLY A 313 -3.98 18.84 0.54
CA GLY A 313 -3.62 19.45 1.80
C GLY A 313 -4.72 20.28 2.44
N LEU A 314 -4.28 21.07 3.41
CA LEU A 314 -5.09 21.98 4.20
C LEU A 314 -4.40 23.35 4.26
N ILE A 315 -5.19 24.40 4.09
CA ILE A 315 -4.86 25.78 4.44
C ILE A 315 -5.67 26.13 5.68
N THR A 316 -4.99 26.48 6.77
CA THR A 316 -5.64 26.84 8.03
C THR A 316 -6.01 28.33 8.03
N PRO A 317 -6.95 28.74 8.90
CA PRO A 317 -7.21 30.16 9.14
C PRO A 317 -5.92 30.93 9.38
N GLY A 318 -5.72 32.04 8.65
CA GLY A 318 -4.48 32.83 8.68
C GLY A 318 -3.46 32.49 7.59
N GLY A 319 -3.70 31.46 6.77
CA GLY A 319 -2.96 31.20 5.52
C GLY A 319 -1.76 30.25 5.64
N ASP A 320 -1.50 29.68 6.82
CA ASP A 320 -0.56 28.56 6.96
C ASP A 320 -1.09 27.34 6.20
N ALA A 321 -0.19 26.61 5.54
CA ALA A 321 -0.60 25.54 4.63
C ALA A 321 0.29 24.30 4.77
N THR A 322 -0.28 23.13 4.52
CA THR A 322 0.45 21.86 4.45
C THR A 322 -0.13 21.04 3.32
N PHE A 323 0.68 20.73 2.30
CA PHE A 323 0.31 19.89 1.18
C PHE A 323 1.23 18.67 1.13
N ASN A 324 0.62 17.49 0.96
CA ASN A 324 1.32 16.25 0.65
C ASN A 324 1.50 16.10 -0.86
N VAL A 325 2.42 15.22 -1.25
CA VAL A 325 2.43 14.64 -2.59
C VAL A 325 1.46 13.46 -2.55
N PRO A 326 0.31 13.44 -3.26
CA PRO A 326 -0.66 12.35 -3.16
C PRO A 326 -0.11 11.08 -3.80
N ILE A 327 0.67 10.34 -3.01
CA ILE A 327 1.09 8.97 -3.23
C ILE A 327 0.50 8.14 -2.09
N ARG A 328 0.12 6.89 -2.31
CA ARG A 328 -0.79 6.16 -1.39
C ARG A 328 -2.14 6.89 -1.23
N THR A 329 -2.77 7.16 -2.37
CA THR A 329 -4.02 7.92 -2.45
C THR A 329 -5.03 7.12 -3.27
N VAL A 330 -6.19 6.90 -2.66
CA VAL A 330 -7.33 6.23 -3.28
C VAL A 330 -8.32 7.29 -3.75
N THR A 331 -8.80 7.15 -4.97
CA THR A 331 -9.81 8.03 -5.57
C THR A 331 -11.00 7.21 -6.03
N GLU A 332 -12.20 7.76 -5.92
CA GLU A 332 -13.41 7.19 -6.48
C GLU A 332 -13.62 7.72 -7.92
N ASP A 333 -13.90 6.82 -8.86
CA ASP A 333 -14.33 7.14 -10.22
C ASP A 333 -15.63 6.38 -10.58
N ALA A 334 -16.13 6.56 -11.81
CA ALA A 334 -17.37 5.91 -12.24
C ALA A 334 -17.31 4.37 -12.24
N GLY A 335 -16.12 3.78 -12.25
CA GLY A 335 -15.88 2.34 -12.24
C GLY A 335 -15.60 1.74 -10.86
N GLY A 336 -15.47 2.56 -9.82
CA GLY A 336 -15.18 2.13 -8.45
C GLY A 336 -14.01 2.89 -7.84
N LEU A 337 -13.08 2.19 -7.19
CA LEU A 337 -11.92 2.81 -6.56
C LEU A 337 -10.66 2.62 -7.42
N VAL A 338 -9.81 3.65 -7.45
CA VAL A 338 -8.55 3.68 -8.18
C VAL A 338 -7.43 4.15 -7.26
N CYS A 339 -6.23 3.58 -7.44
CA CYS A 339 -5.01 4.03 -6.78
C CYS A 339 -3.86 3.98 -7.78
N GLY A 340 -3.09 5.06 -7.89
CA GLY A 340 -1.84 5.06 -8.64
C GLY A 340 -0.72 4.39 -7.85
N ILE A 341 0.11 3.59 -8.52
CA ILE A 341 1.27 2.91 -7.94
C ILE A 341 2.41 2.92 -8.98
N GLY A 342 3.62 3.26 -8.56
CA GLY A 342 4.78 3.27 -9.44
C GLY A 342 6.10 3.48 -8.70
N SER A 343 7.17 3.66 -9.48
CA SER A 343 8.52 3.91 -9.00
C SER A 343 9.30 4.77 -10.00
N GLY A 344 10.40 5.37 -9.52
CA GLY A 344 11.34 6.07 -10.36
C GLY A 344 12.28 5.07 -11.03
N VAL A 345 12.15 4.91 -12.34
CA VAL A 345 13.01 4.06 -13.16
C VAL A 345 14.28 4.84 -13.51
N VAL A 346 15.42 4.19 -13.33
CA VAL A 346 16.78 4.69 -13.63
C VAL A 346 17.50 3.72 -14.56
N ALA A 347 18.70 4.08 -15.01
CA ALA A 347 19.46 3.31 -16.00
C ALA A 347 19.75 1.85 -15.59
N ASP A 348 19.89 1.57 -14.29
CA ASP A 348 20.16 0.23 -13.73
C ASP A 348 18.91 -0.47 -13.20
N SER A 349 17.72 0.09 -13.42
CA SER A 349 16.45 -0.54 -13.02
C SER A 349 16.23 -1.86 -13.77
N VAL A 350 15.86 -2.89 -13.01
CA VAL A 350 15.50 -4.22 -13.55
C VAL A 350 13.97 -4.31 -13.62
N PRO A 351 13.35 -4.49 -14.81
CA PRO A 351 11.90 -4.42 -14.96
C PRO A 351 11.10 -5.30 -14.00
N SER A 352 11.49 -6.56 -13.81
CA SER A 352 10.81 -7.47 -12.90
C SER A 352 10.92 -7.05 -11.42
N ALA A 353 12.03 -6.41 -11.04
CA ALA A 353 12.24 -5.92 -9.67
C ALA A 353 11.37 -4.68 -9.40
N GLU A 354 11.26 -3.78 -10.37
CA GLU A 354 10.40 -2.59 -10.28
C GLU A 354 8.92 -2.97 -10.16
N VAL A 355 8.45 -3.94 -10.96
CA VAL A 355 7.07 -4.45 -10.84
C VAL A 355 6.84 -5.11 -9.47
N ALA A 356 7.79 -5.88 -8.96
CA ALA A 356 7.71 -6.42 -7.61
C ALA A 356 7.65 -5.31 -6.53
N GLU A 357 8.37 -4.20 -6.73
CA GLU A 357 8.29 -3.03 -5.85
C GLU A 357 6.90 -2.36 -5.91
N TRP A 358 6.30 -2.22 -7.10
CA TRP A 358 4.94 -1.68 -7.24
C TRP A 358 3.94 -2.51 -6.44
N HIS A 359 4.05 -3.83 -6.52
CA HIS A 359 3.24 -4.73 -5.71
C HIS A 359 3.44 -4.58 -4.20
N ALA A 360 4.69 -4.47 -3.75
CA ALA A 360 4.99 -4.22 -2.34
C ALA A 360 4.40 -2.88 -1.86
N LYS A 361 4.47 -1.83 -2.70
CA LYS A 361 3.88 -0.51 -2.42
C LYS A 361 2.37 -0.55 -2.36
N ALA A 362 1.69 -1.47 -3.05
CA ALA A 362 0.24 -1.61 -3.02
C ALA A 362 -0.29 -2.23 -1.71
N ALA A 363 0.57 -2.80 -0.86
CA ALA A 363 0.15 -3.50 0.36
C ALA A 363 -0.70 -2.66 1.34
N PHE A 364 -0.53 -1.32 1.36
CA PHE A 364 -1.33 -0.44 2.21
C PHE A 364 -2.83 -0.47 1.86
N LEU A 365 -3.17 -0.80 0.61
CA LEU A 365 -4.55 -0.89 0.13
C LEU A 365 -5.35 -2.00 0.84
N GLY A 366 -4.70 -2.92 1.54
CA GLY A 366 -5.40 -3.91 2.36
C GLY A 366 -6.24 -3.30 3.49
N GLY A 367 -6.01 -2.03 3.88
CA GLY A 367 -6.75 -1.32 4.92
C GLY A 367 -6.62 -1.91 6.34
N VAL A 368 -6.11 -3.12 6.48
CA VAL A 368 -5.90 -3.83 7.73
C VAL A 368 -4.43 -3.75 8.11
N PRO A 369 -4.08 -3.40 9.36
CA PRO A 369 -2.75 -3.68 9.87
C PRO A 369 -2.45 -5.17 9.67
N LEU A 370 -1.46 -5.46 8.83
CA LEU A 370 -1.08 -6.84 8.55
C LEU A 370 -0.67 -7.50 9.87
N ARG A 371 -1.25 -8.66 10.18
CA ARG A 371 -0.89 -9.45 11.37
C ARG A 371 -0.53 -10.86 10.96
N GLY A 372 0.39 -11.47 11.69
CA GLY A 372 0.60 -12.91 11.63
C GLY A 372 -0.66 -13.62 12.09
N LEU A 373 -1.08 -14.64 11.35
CA LEU A 373 -2.26 -15.45 11.59
C LEU A 373 -1.84 -16.89 11.78
N GLU A 374 -2.23 -17.48 12.89
CA GLU A 374 -2.10 -18.91 13.10
C GLU A 374 -3.44 -19.58 13.38
N THR A 375 -3.53 -20.85 12.99
CA THR A 375 -4.66 -21.70 13.30
C THR A 375 -4.13 -23.05 13.74
N MET A 376 -4.36 -23.37 15.00
CA MET A 376 -3.81 -24.53 15.67
C MET A 376 -4.96 -25.44 16.14
N LEU A 377 -4.67 -26.73 16.22
CA LEU A 377 -5.52 -27.70 16.89
C LEU A 377 -5.12 -27.76 18.36
N MET A 378 -6.09 -27.63 19.26
CA MET A 378 -5.93 -27.95 20.68
C MET A 378 -6.69 -29.24 20.99
N VAL A 379 -6.03 -30.15 21.70
CA VAL A 379 -6.62 -31.39 22.24
C VAL A 379 -6.30 -31.45 23.71
N ASP A 380 -7.33 -31.47 24.55
CA ASP A 380 -7.20 -31.60 26.01
C ASP A 380 -6.22 -30.60 26.63
N GLY A 381 -6.38 -29.33 26.28
CA GLY A 381 -5.51 -28.24 26.74
C GLY A 381 -4.12 -28.20 26.09
N ALA A 382 -3.77 -29.12 25.18
CA ALA A 382 -2.48 -29.15 24.51
C ALA A 382 -2.56 -28.71 23.03
N LEU A 383 -1.71 -27.76 22.64
CA LEU A 383 -1.61 -27.29 21.25
C LEU A 383 -0.76 -28.23 20.39
N ALA A 384 -1.36 -28.87 19.39
CA ALA A 384 -0.66 -29.68 18.42
C ALA A 384 0.33 -28.82 17.62
N ARG A 385 1.58 -29.29 17.48
CA ARG A 385 2.65 -28.63 16.70
C ARG A 385 2.92 -27.18 17.14
N ARG A 386 2.71 -26.84 18.42
CA ARG A 386 2.89 -25.48 18.96
C ARG A 386 4.19 -24.83 18.48
N SER A 387 5.33 -25.51 18.64
CA SER A 387 6.64 -24.98 18.24
C SER A 387 6.74 -24.65 16.76
N ALA A 388 6.19 -25.51 15.88
CA ALA A 388 6.19 -25.27 14.44
C ALA A 388 5.29 -24.09 14.04
N HIS A 389 4.14 -23.94 14.71
CA HIS A 389 3.26 -22.79 14.49
C HIS A 389 3.91 -21.48 14.98
N LEU A 390 4.55 -21.49 16.15
CA LEU A 390 5.27 -20.32 16.66
C LEU A 390 6.47 -19.96 15.79
N ALA A 391 7.20 -20.95 15.26
CA ALA A 391 8.28 -20.72 14.31
C ALA A 391 7.78 -20.08 13.01
N ARG A 392 6.67 -20.58 12.44
CA ARG A 392 6.07 -19.98 11.23
C ARG A 392 5.51 -18.58 11.50
N LEU A 393 4.89 -18.37 12.67
CA LEU A 393 4.43 -17.05 13.10
C LEU A 393 5.61 -16.08 13.21
N ALA A 394 6.70 -16.50 13.86
CA ALA A 394 7.91 -15.69 13.98
C ALA A 394 8.51 -15.38 12.59
N ALA A 395 8.58 -16.36 11.69
CA ALA A 395 9.04 -16.16 10.32
C ALA A 395 8.13 -15.19 9.54
N THR A 396 6.81 -15.32 9.69
CA THR A 396 5.80 -14.42 9.11
C THR A 396 5.96 -13.00 9.63
N CYS A 397 6.02 -12.83 10.95
CA CYS A 397 6.22 -11.54 11.59
C CYS A 397 7.58 -10.95 11.23
N ALA A 398 8.64 -11.75 11.10
CA ALA A 398 9.96 -11.28 10.67
C ALA A 398 9.95 -10.84 9.19
N ALA A 399 9.32 -11.60 8.30
CA ALA A 399 9.22 -11.25 6.87
C ALA A 399 8.44 -9.95 6.66
N HIS A 400 7.36 -9.75 7.42
CA HIS A 400 6.52 -8.56 7.39
C HIS A 400 6.90 -7.48 8.40
N ARG A 401 7.95 -7.73 9.19
CA ARG A 401 8.54 -6.83 10.19
C ARG A 401 7.51 -6.33 11.20
N LEU A 402 6.63 -7.22 11.58
CA LEU A 402 5.59 -7.01 12.58
C LEU A 402 6.18 -7.23 13.98
N PRO A 403 5.94 -6.31 14.94
CA PRO A 403 6.47 -6.45 16.29
C PRO A 403 5.83 -7.65 16.98
N LEU A 404 6.66 -8.61 17.40
CA LEU A 404 6.23 -9.86 18.01
C LEU A 404 6.98 -10.07 19.32
N ASP A 405 6.25 -10.01 20.43
CA ASP A 405 6.72 -10.54 21.70
C ASP A 405 6.25 -11.99 21.81
N LEU A 406 7.19 -12.93 21.69
CA LEU A 406 6.89 -14.36 21.79
C LEU A 406 6.52 -14.77 23.21
N ALA A 407 6.95 -14.05 24.25
CA ALA A 407 6.55 -14.34 25.62
C ALA A 407 5.07 -13.99 25.84
N ASP A 408 4.63 -12.82 25.35
CA ASP A 408 3.22 -12.42 25.40
C ASP A 408 2.32 -13.39 24.61
N VAL A 409 2.76 -13.79 23.40
CA VAL A 409 2.04 -14.77 22.60
C VAL A 409 1.94 -16.11 23.32
N GLN A 410 3.02 -16.58 23.94
CA GLN A 410 3.01 -17.82 24.70
C GLN A 410 2.07 -17.74 25.91
N ALA A 411 2.15 -16.65 26.68
CA ALA A 411 1.27 -16.42 27.82
C ALA A 411 -0.22 -16.41 27.41
N ALA A 412 -0.57 -15.73 26.32
CA ALA A 412 -1.92 -15.72 25.79
C ALA A 412 -2.40 -17.11 25.36
N LEU A 413 -1.54 -17.91 24.73
CA LEU A 413 -1.84 -19.31 24.37
C LEU A 413 -1.99 -20.20 25.62
N ASP A 414 -1.15 -20.02 26.64
CA ASP A 414 -1.21 -20.78 27.90
C ASP A 414 -2.53 -20.53 28.64
N VAL A 415 -2.98 -19.27 28.69
CA VAL A 415 -4.30 -18.90 29.23
C VAL A 415 -5.43 -19.59 28.47
N ALA A 416 -5.38 -19.58 27.13
CA ALA A 416 -6.37 -20.24 26.30
C ALA A 416 -6.41 -21.77 26.52
N CYS A 417 -5.25 -22.40 26.69
CA CYS A 417 -5.10 -23.82 27.00
C CYS A 417 -5.67 -24.18 28.38
N ALA A 418 -5.31 -23.41 29.41
CA ALA A 418 -5.77 -23.63 30.78
C ALA A 418 -7.29 -23.47 30.91
N SER A 419 -7.89 -22.58 30.13
CA SER A 419 -9.34 -22.36 30.10
C SER A 419 -10.12 -23.46 29.36
N HIS A 420 -9.43 -24.34 28.62
CA HIS A 420 -10.03 -25.42 27.82
C HIS A 420 -9.29 -26.75 28.04
N PRO A 421 -9.36 -27.33 29.25
CA PRO A 421 -8.57 -28.51 29.62
C PRO A 421 -9.00 -29.81 28.93
N SER A 422 -10.16 -29.82 28.25
CA SER A 422 -10.70 -31.01 27.60
C SER A 422 -11.33 -30.70 26.23
N GLY A 423 -11.29 -31.69 25.36
CA GLY A 423 -11.93 -31.70 24.05
C GLY A 423 -11.06 -31.15 22.92
N ARG A 424 -11.62 -31.22 21.71
CA ARG A 424 -10.97 -30.81 20.47
C ARG A 424 -11.39 -29.39 20.07
N ARG A 425 -10.47 -28.44 20.09
CA ARG A 425 -10.74 -27.01 19.81
C ARG A 425 -9.86 -26.48 18.69
N LYS A 426 -10.40 -25.52 17.93
CA LYS A 426 -9.63 -24.69 17.00
C LYS A 426 -9.18 -23.45 17.76
N VAL A 427 -7.90 -23.16 17.71
CA VAL A 427 -7.31 -21.93 18.25
C VAL A 427 -6.86 -21.06 17.10
N ARG A 428 -7.45 -19.87 16.98
CA ARG A 428 -7.02 -18.84 16.03
C ARG A 428 -6.23 -17.79 16.80
N LEU A 429 -5.00 -17.55 16.38
CA LEU A 429 -4.09 -16.57 16.98
C LEU A 429 -3.81 -15.47 15.96
N LEU A 430 -3.93 -14.21 16.39
CA LEU A 430 -3.37 -13.05 15.69
C LEU A 430 -2.26 -12.43 16.54
N ALA A 431 -1.14 -12.13 15.91
CA ALA A 431 -0.02 -11.45 16.55
C ALA A 431 0.75 -10.60 15.54
N GLY A 432 1.66 -9.73 15.99
CA GLY A 432 2.40 -8.85 15.08
C GLY A 432 1.72 -7.51 14.86
N GLY A 433 1.71 -6.63 15.87
CA GLY A 433 1.04 -5.32 15.83
C GLY A 433 -0.03 -5.18 16.92
N GLY A 434 0.42 -4.83 18.14
CA GLY A 434 -0.42 -4.79 19.34
C GLY A 434 -0.43 -6.11 20.11
N ALA A 435 -1.25 -6.18 21.17
CA ALA A 435 -1.38 -7.36 22.01
C ALA A 435 -1.88 -8.59 21.23
N PRO A 436 -1.40 -9.82 21.53
CA PRO A 436 -1.86 -11.02 20.86
C PRO A 436 -3.35 -11.28 21.12
N GLU A 437 -4.07 -11.68 20.07
CA GLU A 437 -5.49 -12.03 20.17
C GLU A 437 -5.67 -13.52 19.94
N VAL A 438 -6.30 -14.20 20.90
CA VAL A 438 -6.58 -15.63 20.83
C VAL A 438 -8.10 -15.84 20.84
N GLN A 439 -8.58 -16.57 19.84
CA GLN A 439 -9.98 -16.99 19.73
C GLN A 439 -10.04 -18.52 19.73
N VAL A 440 -10.85 -19.08 20.63
CA VAL A 440 -11.07 -20.52 20.72
C VAL A 440 -12.47 -20.86 20.22
N SER A 441 -12.57 -21.81 19.30
CA SER A 441 -13.84 -22.29 18.76
C SER A 441 -13.85 -23.81 18.62
N THR A 442 -14.97 -24.39 18.20
CA THR A 442 -15.05 -25.82 17.87
C THR A 442 -14.12 -26.17 16.71
N ALA A 443 -13.38 -27.29 16.85
CA ALA A 443 -12.57 -27.82 15.78
C ALA A 443 -13.43 -28.58 14.75
N PRO A 444 -13.07 -28.57 13.46
CA PRO A 444 -13.66 -29.48 12.48
C PRO A 444 -13.34 -30.94 12.82
N ALA A 445 -14.15 -31.85 12.27
CA ALA A 445 -13.93 -33.29 12.36
C ALA A 445 -12.56 -33.69 11.77
N ASP A 446 -11.98 -34.75 12.35
CA ASP A 446 -10.68 -35.27 11.95
C ASP A 446 -10.80 -36.13 10.69
N GLY A 447 -9.93 -35.90 9.71
CA GLY A 447 -9.81 -36.75 8.51
C GLY A 447 -11.07 -36.87 7.64
N ALA A 448 -12.09 -36.04 7.85
CA ALA A 448 -13.30 -36.07 7.04
C ALA A 448 -12.96 -35.81 5.55
N PRO A 449 -13.53 -36.59 4.60
CA PRO A 449 -13.29 -36.36 3.19
C PRO A 449 -13.69 -34.96 2.75
N VAL A 450 -12.95 -34.39 1.79
CA VAL A 450 -13.21 -33.05 1.25
C VAL A 450 -13.39 -33.08 -0.25
N ARG A 451 -14.24 -32.18 -0.75
CA ARG A 451 -14.40 -31.91 -2.19
C ARG A 451 -13.52 -30.73 -2.58
N LEU A 452 -12.71 -30.91 -3.61
CA LEU A 452 -11.76 -29.92 -4.10
C LEU A 452 -12.03 -29.59 -5.56
N ARG A 453 -11.81 -28.33 -5.95
CA ARG A 453 -11.84 -27.89 -7.35
C ARG A 453 -10.60 -27.08 -7.70
N PRO A 454 -10.00 -27.24 -8.88
CA PRO A 454 -8.95 -26.33 -9.35
C PRO A 454 -9.45 -24.88 -9.45
N ALA A 455 -8.62 -23.93 -9.05
CA ALA A 455 -8.87 -22.51 -9.23
C ALA A 455 -9.02 -22.17 -10.72
N THR A 456 -9.86 -21.19 -11.03
CA THR A 456 -10.04 -20.68 -12.40
C THR A 456 -9.03 -19.60 -12.77
N GLU A 457 -8.27 -19.10 -11.79
CA GLU A 457 -7.26 -18.06 -11.94
C GLU A 457 -5.99 -18.48 -11.19
N ALA A 458 -4.84 -18.00 -11.69
CA ALA A 458 -3.55 -18.26 -11.10
C ALA A 458 -3.27 -17.36 -9.88
N LEU A 459 -2.52 -17.90 -8.92
CA LEU A 459 -1.94 -17.18 -7.80
C LEU A 459 -0.42 -17.23 -7.88
N ASP A 460 0.20 -16.10 -8.16
CA ASP A 460 1.65 -16.00 -8.31
C ASP A 460 2.31 -15.43 -7.06
N ALA A 461 3.18 -16.25 -6.45
CA ALA A 461 3.98 -15.86 -5.31
C ALA A 461 5.23 -15.03 -5.68
N ASP A 462 5.49 -14.88 -6.98
CA ASP A 462 6.51 -13.98 -7.52
C ASP A 462 5.88 -12.67 -8.04
N GLY A 463 4.54 -12.57 -7.96
CA GLY A 463 3.75 -11.39 -8.35
C GLY A 463 3.15 -10.64 -7.16
N PRO A 464 2.00 -9.95 -7.33
CA PRO A 464 1.39 -9.07 -6.33
C PRO A 464 1.20 -9.65 -4.94
N LEU A 465 0.95 -10.94 -4.92
CA LEU A 465 0.57 -11.67 -3.72
C LEU A 465 1.76 -12.34 -3.06
N GLY A 466 2.96 -12.29 -3.65
CA GLY A 466 4.17 -12.92 -3.14
C GLY A 466 4.48 -12.65 -1.68
N PRO A 467 4.45 -11.37 -1.23
CA PRO A 467 4.65 -11.06 0.18
C PRO A 467 3.65 -11.77 1.09
N VAL A 468 2.41 -12.01 0.67
CA VAL A 468 1.32 -12.51 1.55
C VAL A 468 0.92 -13.97 1.32
N ILE A 469 1.25 -14.59 0.17
CA ILE A 469 0.96 -16.00 -0.09
C ILE A 469 1.95 -16.90 0.65
N ARG A 470 3.24 -16.54 0.65
CA ARG A 470 4.30 -17.35 1.29
C ARG A 470 4.23 -17.30 2.83
N HIS A 471 3.42 -16.40 3.39
CA HIS A 471 3.32 -16.15 4.82
C HIS A 471 1.87 -16.22 5.30
N LYS A 472 1.64 -16.76 6.51
CA LYS A 472 0.28 -16.92 7.02
C LYS A 472 -0.15 -15.64 7.73
N THR A 473 -0.78 -14.73 6.99
CA THR A 473 -1.19 -13.42 7.52
C THR A 473 -2.72 -13.25 7.57
N THR A 474 -3.17 -12.12 8.10
CA THR A 474 -4.56 -11.65 8.00
C THR A 474 -4.96 -11.25 6.57
N HIS A 475 -4.01 -11.03 5.66
CA HIS A 475 -4.30 -10.68 4.27
C HIS A 475 -4.66 -11.94 3.46
N ARG A 476 -5.95 -12.27 3.46
CA ARG A 476 -6.48 -13.53 2.89
C ARG A 476 -7.46 -13.33 1.73
N ALA A 477 -7.61 -12.08 1.26
CA ALA A 477 -8.61 -11.71 0.25
C ALA A 477 -8.53 -12.55 -1.05
N HIS A 478 -7.31 -12.87 -1.50
CA HIS A 478 -7.07 -13.72 -2.68
C HIS A 478 -7.64 -15.13 -2.50
N TYR A 479 -7.40 -15.77 -1.34
CA TYR A 479 -7.98 -17.08 -1.04
C TYR A 479 -9.50 -17.02 -0.86
N ASP A 480 -10.01 -16.00 -0.16
CA ASP A 480 -11.45 -15.85 0.07
C ASP A 480 -12.19 -15.65 -1.25
N ARG A 481 -11.58 -14.98 -2.23
CA ARG A 481 -12.11 -14.82 -3.59
C ARG A 481 -12.26 -16.16 -4.30
N LEU A 482 -11.20 -16.98 -4.33
CA LEU A 482 -11.24 -18.32 -4.92
C LEU A 482 -12.35 -19.18 -4.30
N ARG A 483 -12.47 -19.16 -2.97
CA ARG A 483 -13.51 -19.91 -2.27
C ARG A 483 -14.92 -19.39 -2.55
N ARG A 484 -15.11 -18.06 -2.62
CA ARG A 484 -16.41 -17.47 -2.98
C ARG A 484 -16.84 -17.82 -4.40
N ALA A 485 -15.89 -18.00 -5.32
CA ALA A 485 -16.17 -18.44 -6.68
C ALA A 485 -16.55 -19.93 -6.78
N ALA A 486 -16.27 -20.73 -5.74
CA ALA A 486 -16.57 -22.16 -5.68
C ALA A 486 -17.29 -22.53 -4.37
N PRO A 487 -18.51 -22.01 -4.12
CA PRO A 487 -19.23 -22.20 -2.85
C PRO A 487 -19.74 -23.63 -2.64
N ASP A 488 -19.73 -24.47 -3.67
CA ASP A 488 -20.25 -25.83 -3.68
C ASP A 488 -19.21 -26.90 -3.30
N VAL A 489 -17.93 -26.52 -3.13
CA VAL A 489 -16.83 -27.41 -2.71
C VAL A 489 -16.27 -26.99 -1.34
N ASP A 490 -15.49 -27.86 -0.70
CA ASP A 490 -14.93 -27.60 0.63
C ASP A 490 -13.69 -26.70 0.57
N ASP A 491 -12.90 -26.81 -0.51
CA ASP A 491 -11.72 -25.97 -0.75
C ASP A 491 -11.33 -25.94 -2.25
N VAL A 492 -10.45 -25.01 -2.62
CA VAL A 492 -9.98 -24.81 -3.99
C VAL A 492 -8.48 -25.10 -4.09
N ILE A 493 -8.06 -25.84 -5.12
CA ILE A 493 -6.66 -26.15 -5.44
C ILE A 493 -6.10 -25.00 -6.28
N CYS A 494 -5.07 -24.34 -5.78
CA CYS A 494 -4.42 -23.21 -6.44
C CYS A 494 -3.38 -23.69 -7.46
N HIS A 495 -3.09 -22.83 -8.44
CA HIS A 495 -2.00 -23.00 -9.39
C HIS A 495 -1.32 -21.64 -9.64
N ASN A 496 -0.08 -21.66 -10.11
CA ASN A 496 0.66 -20.46 -10.51
C ASN A 496 0.59 -20.23 -12.04
N SER A 497 1.09 -19.09 -12.52
CA SER A 497 1.13 -18.73 -13.94
C SER A 497 2.00 -19.65 -14.79
N ARG A 498 2.92 -20.41 -14.17
CA ARG A 498 3.71 -21.45 -14.84
C ARG A 498 2.93 -22.75 -15.07
N GLY A 499 1.66 -22.79 -14.66
CA GLY A 499 0.80 -23.97 -14.78
C GLY A 499 1.11 -25.07 -13.77
N GLU A 500 1.79 -24.74 -12.66
CA GLU A 500 2.11 -25.68 -11.58
C GLU A 500 1.05 -25.59 -10.49
N LEU A 501 0.61 -26.74 -9.97
CA LEU A 501 -0.24 -26.80 -8.77
C LEU A 501 0.57 -26.35 -7.56
N THR A 502 -0.08 -25.69 -6.60
CA THR A 502 0.59 -25.16 -5.40
C THR A 502 -0.02 -25.73 -4.09
N GLU A 503 -1.06 -25.12 -3.56
CA GLU A 503 -1.72 -25.51 -2.31
C GLU A 503 -3.24 -25.38 -2.42
N CYS A 504 -3.96 -25.82 -1.40
CA CYS A 504 -5.37 -25.49 -1.27
C CYS A 504 -5.54 -24.22 -0.44
N THR A 505 -6.64 -23.50 -0.58
CA THR A 505 -6.78 -22.21 0.12
C THR A 505 -6.73 -22.33 1.65
N LEU A 506 -7.08 -23.48 2.23
CA LEU A 506 -7.06 -23.78 3.67
C LEU A 506 -6.03 -24.86 4.07
N GLY A 507 -5.20 -25.37 3.16
CA GLY A 507 -4.29 -26.49 3.42
C GLY A 507 -3.32 -26.77 2.27
N ASN A 508 -2.60 -27.89 2.31
CA ASN A 508 -1.72 -28.29 1.22
C ASN A 508 -2.29 -29.51 0.48
N LEU A 509 -1.86 -29.65 -0.77
CA LEU A 509 -2.25 -30.76 -1.65
C LEU A 509 -1.23 -31.91 -1.54
N ALA A 510 -1.72 -33.14 -1.54
CA ALA A 510 -0.91 -34.33 -1.75
C ALA A 510 -1.59 -35.25 -2.78
N LEU A 511 -0.81 -35.77 -3.73
CA LEU A 511 -1.26 -36.69 -4.78
C LEU A 511 -0.49 -38.00 -4.66
N ARG A 512 -1.16 -39.15 -4.73
CA ARG A 512 -0.48 -40.44 -4.85
C ARG A 512 -0.31 -40.80 -6.33
N ILE A 513 0.94 -40.84 -6.79
CA ILE A 513 1.30 -41.14 -8.19
C ILE A 513 2.41 -42.18 -8.15
N ASP A 514 2.25 -43.27 -8.92
CA ASP A 514 3.22 -44.37 -9.00
C ASP A 514 3.58 -44.95 -7.62
N GLY A 515 2.59 -45.00 -6.71
CA GLY A 515 2.76 -45.51 -5.34
C GLY A 515 3.40 -44.53 -4.35
N GLU A 516 3.82 -43.35 -4.78
CA GLU A 516 4.43 -42.32 -3.92
C GLU A 516 3.48 -41.16 -3.64
N TRP A 517 3.50 -40.62 -2.42
CA TRP A 517 2.76 -39.41 -2.09
C TRP A 517 3.61 -38.16 -2.36
N LEU A 518 3.17 -37.38 -3.34
CA LEU A 518 3.83 -36.19 -3.83
C LEU A 518 3.07 -34.93 -3.41
N THR A 519 3.79 -33.86 -3.09
CA THR A 519 3.23 -32.53 -2.80
C THR A 519 4.00 -31.46 -3.59
N PRO A 520 3.39 -30.35 -4.01
CA PRO A 520 4.11 -29.30 -4.71
C PRO A 520 5.27 -28.75 -3.85
N PRO A 521 6.40 -28.33 -4.44
CA PRO A 521 7.54 -27.78 -3.71
C PRO A 521 7.29 -26.34 -3.27
N GLU A 522 8.02 -25.86 -2.25
CA GLU A 522 7.97 -24.43 -1.86
C GLU A 522 8.38 -23.47 -3.00
N SER A 523 9.22 -23.93 -3.94
CA SER A 523 9.59 -23.18 -5.14
C SER A 523 8.43 -22.93 -6.11
N ALA A 524 7.31 -23.66 -5.97
CA ALA A 524 6.07 -23.41 -6.73
C ALA A 524 5.32 -22.17 -6.22
N GLY A 525 5.71 -21.62 -5.07
CA GLY A 525 5.13 -20.38 -4.51
C GLY A 525 4.13 -20.58 -3.38
N LEU A 526 3.99 -21.79 -2.85
CA LEU A 526 2.95 -22.10 -1.85
C LEU A 526 3.23 -21.59 -0.44
N LEU A 527 2.18 -21.54 0.39
CA LEU A 527 2.30 -21.41 1.86
C LEU A 527 2.73 -22.74 2.51
N PRO A 528 3.92 -22.84 3.13
CA PRO A 528 4.35 -24.08 3.77
C PRO A 528 3.52 -24.38 5.03
N GLY A 529 2.72 -25.46 4.96
CA GLY A 529 1.92 -25.92 6.08
C GLY A 529 2.76 -26.61 7.16
N THR A 530 2.49 -26.33 8.44
CA THR A 530 3.18 -26.99 9.56
C THR A 530 2.96 -28.51 9.59
N TYR A 531 1.79 -29.00 9.15
CA TYR A 531 1.54 -30.45 9.03
C TYR A 531 2.21 -31.05 7.78
N ARG A 532 2.22 -30.33 6.65
CA ARG A 532 2.99 -30.73 5.45
C ARG A 532 4.47 -30.89 5.78
N ALA A 533 5.07 -29.92 6.49
CA ALA A 533 6.47 -29.97 6.90
C ALA A 533 6.78 -31.20 7.77
N ALA A 534 5.89 -31.54 8.72
CA ALA A 534 6.04 -32.76 9.52
C ALA A 534 6.00 -34.03 8.65
N LEU A 535 5.07 -34.11 7.69
CA LEU A 535 4.96 -35.25 6.78
C LEU A 535 6.18 -35.40 5.85
N LEU A 536 6.80 -34.30 5.43
CA LEU A 536 8.06 -34.32 4.67
C LEU A 536 9.21 -34.85 5.53
N LEU A 537 9.33 -34.39 6.78
CA LEU A 537 10.34 -34.88 7.73
C LEU A 537 10.17 -36.37 8.08
N GLU A 538 8.92 -36.84 8.14
CA GLU A 538 8.57 -38.25 8.35
C GLU A 538 8.80 -39.12 7.09
N GLY A 539 9.13 -38.52 5.93
CA GLY A 539 9.26 -39.24 4.65
C GLY A 539 7.93 -39.74 4.06
N ARG A 540 6.81 -39.24 4.58
CA ARG A 540 5.45 -39.59 4.10
C ARG A 540 5.01 -38.78 2.89
N LEU A 541 5.65 -37.63 2.66
CA LEU A 541 5.50 -36.82 1.46
C LEU A 541 6.87 -36.63 0.82
N ARG A 542 6.87 -36.49 -0.51
CA ARG A 542 8.03 -36.03 -1.29
C ARG A 542 7.64 -34.80 -2.09
N GLU A 543 8.51 -33.80 -2.14
CA GLU A 543 8.27 -32.65 -3.00
C GLU A 543 8.44 -33.05 -4.48
N HIS A 544 7.48 -32.65 -5.32
CA HIS A 544 7.55 -32.84 -6.76
C HIS A 544 6.78 -31.75 -7.49
N ARG A 545 7.27 -31.35 -8.67
CA ARG A 545 6.52 -30.42 -9.54
C ARG A 545 5.26 -31.13 -10.03
N LEU A 546 4.09 -30.61 -9.64
CA LEU A 546 2.80 -31.16 -10.01
C LEU A 546 2.07 -30.20 -10.96
N LEU A 547 1.43 -30.75 -11.98
CA LEU A 547 0.66 -30.03 -13.00
C LEU A 547 -0.82 -30.39 -12.87
N PRO A 548 -1.76 -29.56 -13.39
CA PRO A 548 -3.18 -29.89 -13.40
C PRO A 548 -3.52 -31.28 -13.99
N ALA A 549 -2.75 -31.73 -14.99
CA ALA A 549 -2.91 -33.07 -15.57
C ALA A 549 -2.61 -34.20 -14.57
N ASP A 550 -1.81 -33.95 -13.54
CA ASP A 550 -1.47 -34.96 -12.51
C ASP A 550 -2.66 -35.26 -11.58
N LEU A 551 -3.63 -34.35 -11.48
CA LEU A 551 -4.88 -34.62 -10.74
C LEU A 551 -5.65 -35.80 -11.34
N ALA A 552 -5.60 -35.97 -12.66
CA ALA A 552 -6.25 -37.09 -13.34
C ALA A 552 -5.40 -38.39 -13.30
N ARG A 553 -4.09 -38.26 -13.08
CA ARG A 553 -3.15 -39.40 -12.99
C ARG A 553 -3.07 -39.98 -11.58
N ALA A 554 -3.42 -39.21 -10.56
CA ALA A 554 -3.30 -39.62 -9.17
C ALA A 554 -4.31 -40.72 -8.82
N ASP A 555 -3.82 -41.79 -8.20
CA ASP A 555 -4.69 -42.87 -7.69
C ASP A 555 -5.52 -42.39 -6.50
N GLU A 556 -4.93 -41.49 -5.71
CA GLU A 556 -5.56 -40.87 -4.54
C GLU A 556 -5.13 -39.41 -4.42
N VAL A 557 -6.05 -38.58 -3.93
CA VAL A 557 -5.81 -37.17 -3.63
C VAL A 557 -6.05 -36.96 -2.14
N ALA A 558 -5.22 -36.15 -1.49
CA ALA A 558 -5.40 -35.76 -0.11
C ALA A 558 -5.23 -34.25 0.09
N PHE A 559 -6.07 -33.72 0.97
CA PHE A 559 -5.94 -32.40 1.56
C PHE A 559 -5.31 -32.54 2.93
N VAL A 560 -4.24 -31.80 3.21
CA VAL A 560 -3.54 -31.88 4.49
C VAL A 560 -3.45 -30.51 5.17
N ASN A 561 -3.87 -30.42 6.43
CA ASN A 561 -3.60 -29.24 7.24
C ASN A 561 -3.49 -29.58 8.73
N ALA A 562 -2.99 -28.62 9.53
CA ALA A 562 -2.73 -28.84 10.95
C ALA A 562 -3.98 -28.98 11.84
N LEU A 563 -5.18 -28.71 11.30
CA LEU A 563 -6.45 -28.71 12.04
C LEU A 563 -7.29 -29.98 11.81
N ARG A 564 -7.38 -30.42 10.55
CA ARG A 564 -8.13 -31.61 10.10
C ARG A 564 -7.23 -32.84 9.90
N GLY A 565 -5.91 -32.68 9.93
CA GLY A 565 -4.99 -33.78 9.68
C GLY A 565 -4.96 -34.14 8.20
N TRP A 566 -5.00 -35.45 7.92
CA TRP A 566 -4.98 -36.01 6.56
C TRP A 566 -6.40 -36.32 6.12
N CYS A 567 -6.92 -35.58 5.14
CA CYS A 567 -8.27 -35.76 4.60
C CYS A 567 -8.17 -36.37 3.20
N PRO A 568 -8.80 -37.52 2.93
CA PRO A 568 -9.06 -37.97 1.57
C PRO A 568 -9.80 -36.87 0.79
N ALA A 569 -9.44 -36.65 -0.47
CA ALA A 569 -10.02 -35.61 -1.29
C ALA A 569 -10.59 -36.17 -2.58
N GLN A 570 -11.73 -35.61 -3.01
CA GLN A 570 -12.35 -35.87 -4.30
C GLN A 570 -12.28 -34.60 -5.15
N ILE A 571 -11.80 -34.73 -6.39
CA ILE A 571 -11.80 -33.62 -7.36
C ILE A 571 -13.19 -33.52 -8.00
N VAL A 572 -13.76 -32.30 -8.05
CA VAL A 572 -15.13 -32.02 -8.50
C VAL A 572 -15.21 -30.97 -9.59
#